data_AF-A0A174YWD4-F1
#
_entry.id   AF-A0A174YWD4-F1
#
_cell.length_a   1.000
_cell.length_b   1.000
_cell.length_c   1.000
_cell.angle_alpha   90.00
_cell.angle_beta   90.00
_cell.angle_gamma   90.00
#
_symmetry.space_group_name_H-M   'P 1'
#
loop_
_entity.id
_entity.type
_entity.pdbx_description
1 polymer ?
#
loop_
_entity_poly.entity_id
_entity_poly.type
_entity_poly.pdbx_seq_one_letter_code
_entity_poly.pdbx_strand_id
1 'polypeptide(L)'
;MNTKRVDISILRIMATLAVIFLHTNNTILNNTQNYQLSSENKFLMSVNISIMNWAVPMFLIITGALLLNKEIQMNLMVSKYIKRIVIALFLFGIPYAIMELYMDTRQLSADMIIKSIVKVVEGNSWGHLWYLYALIGIYIILPFIKIVLNNTDKNTHKIILIILFLFNFCKGFIEKIIGISIAFNIPIMTYTVFYVITGYYLVNNKFKIEKNKKILGGGY
;
A
#
# COMPACT_ATOMS: atom_id res chain seq x y z
N MET A 1 -28.45 6.01 9.56
CA MET A 1 -28.02 4.64 9.96
C MET A 1 -26.76 4.27 9.20
N ASN A 2 -25.66 4.03 9.92
CA ASN A 2 -24.33 3.79 9.37
C ASN A 2 -24.21 2.31 8.97
N THR A 3 -24.74 1.94 7.80
CA THR A 3 -24.56 0.57 7.28
C THR A 3 -23.07 0.38 7.00
N LYS A 4 -22.40 -0.41 7.86
CA LYS A 4 -21.01 -0.81 7.60
C LYS A 4 -20.97 -1.41 6.20
N ARG A 5 -20.17 -0.81 5.30
CA ARG A 5 -19.91 -1.33 3.96
C ARG A 5 -19.27 -2.73 4.09
N VAL A 6 -20.11 -3.76 3.99
CA VAL A 6 -19.72 -5.18 4.14
C VAL A 6 -18.72 -5.57 3.06
N ASP A 7 -18.92 -5.06 1.85
CA ASP A 7 -18.01 -5.12 0.70
C ASP A 7 -16.59 -4.68 1.07
N ILE A 8 -16.44 -3.50 1.67
CA ILE A 8 -15.11 -3.00 2.10
C ILE A 8 -14.54 -3.83 3.24
N SER A 9 -15.39 -4.33 4.14
CA SER A 9 -14.94 -5.15 5.27
C SER A 9 -14.37 -6.48 4.77
N ILE A 10 -15.03 -7.14 3.82
CA ILE A 10 -14.55 -8.36 3.17
C ILE A 10 -13.24 -8.08 2.41
N LEU A 11 -13.17 -7.00 1.64
CA LEU A 11 -11.94 -6.63 0.92
C LEU A 11 -10.75 -6.43 1.86
N ARG A 12 -10.96 -5.82 3.04
CA ARG A 12 -9.89 -5.69 4.05
C ARG A 12 -9.46 -7.03 4.61
N ILE A 13 -10.39 -7.93 4.90
CA ILE A 13 -10.08 -9.26 5.41
C ILE A 13 -9.23 -10.01 4.39
N MET A 14 -9.68 -10.06 3.13
CA MET A 14 -8.95 -10.72 2.04
C MET A 14 -7.57 -10.11 1.81
N ALA A 15 -7.46 -8.78 1.78
CA ALA A 15 -6.17 -8.10 1.65
C ALA A 15 -5.25 -8.38 2.85
N THR A 16 -5.78 -8.48 4.06
CA THR A 16 -4.99 -8.79 5.26
C THR A 16 -4.41 -10.20 5.18
N LEU A 17 -5.23 -11.19 4.81
CA LEU A 17 -4.79 -12.57 4.61
C LEU A 17 -3.73 -12.66 3.50
N ALA A 18 -3.93 -11.94 2.39
CA ALA A 18 -2.98 -11.90 1.29
C ALA A 18 -1.64 -11.24 1.69
N VAL A 19 -1.64 -10.18 2.50
CA VAL A 19 -0.42 -9.56 3.04
C VAL A 19 0.34 -10.54 3.95
N ILE A 20 -0.36 -11.24 4.84
CA ILE A 20 0.26 -12.25 5.72
C ILE A 20 0.92 -13.32 4.86
N PHE A 21 0.20 -13.89 3.88
CA PHE A 21 0.74 -14.91 2.99
C PHE A 21 1.95 -14.41 2.19
N LEU A 22 1.87 -13.19 1.64
CA LEU A 22 2.96 -12.56 0.91
C LEU A 22 4.21 -12.39 1.78
N HIS A 23 4.07 -11.92 3.01
CA HIS A 23 5.20 -11.71 3.92
C HIS A 23 5.83 -13.02 4.40
N THR A 24 5.03 -14.06 4.62
CA THR A 24 5.55 -15.40 4.91
C THR A 24 6.42 -15.93 3.76
N ASN A 25 5.94 -15.84 2.52
CA ASN A 25 6.72 -16.27 1.35
C ASN A 25 7.99 -15.40 1.17
N ASN A 26 7.89 -14.08 1.31
CA ASN A 26 9.04 -13.17 1.20
C ASN A 26 10.09 -13.44 2.29
N THR A 27 9.67 -13.75 3.52
CA THR A 27 10.60 -14.06 4.62
C THR A 27 11.42 -15.30 4.29
N ILE A 28 10.80 -16.35 3.75
CA ILE A 28 11.49 -17.57 3.35
C ILE A 28 12.46 -17.31 2.19
N LEU A 29 12.01 -16.58 1.15
CA LEU A 29 12.85 -16.27 -0.01
C LEU A 29 14.03 -15.35 0.32
N ASN A 30 13.84 -14.37 1.21
CA ASN A 30 14.93 -13.48 1.62
C ASN A 30 15.96 -14.17 2.51
N ASN A 31 15.62 -15.34 3.08
CA ASN A 31 16.47 -16.10 3.97
C ASN A 31 16.79 -17.49 3.41
N THR A 32 16.94 -17.63 2.09
CA THR A 32 17.19 -18.94 1.44
C THR A 32 18.42 -19.67 1.96
N GLN A 33 19.33 -18.98 2.65
CA GLN A 33 20.52 -19.59 3.26
C GLN A 33 20.17 -20.46 4.47
N ASN A 34 19.03 -20.18 5.12
CA ASN A 34 18.53 -20.90 6.29
C ASN A 34 17.57 -22.05 5.91
N TYR A 35 17.24 -22.20 4.62
CA TYR A 35 16.27 -23.17 4.14
C TYR A 35 16.80 -23.94 2.93
N GLN A 36 16.72 -25.27 2.95
CA GLN A 36 17.02 -26.10 1.78
C GLN A 36 15.85 -26.05 0.79
N LEU A 37 15.85 -25.05 -0.10
CA LEU A 37 14.79 -24.82 -1.09
C LEU A 37 15.24 -25.26 -2.48
N SER A 38 14.47 -26.16 -3.10
CA SER A 38 14.60 -26.47 -4.53
C SER A 38 14.27 -25.25 -5.41
N SER A 39 14.72 -25.28 -6.67
CA SER A 39 14.38 -24.24 -7.65
C SER A 39 12.86 -24.13 -7.87
N GLU A 40 12.15 -25.26 -7.83
CA GLU A 40 10.69 -25.31 -7.94
C GLU A 40 10.01 -24.61 -6.77
N ASN A 41 10.47 -24.84 -5.53
CA ASN A 41 9.92 -24.16 -4.34
C ASN A 41 10.13 -22.65 -4.44
N LYS A 42 11.32 -22.20 -4.88
CA LYS A 42 11.61 -20.78 -5.07
C LYS A 42 10.73 -20.15 -6.14
N PHE A 43 10.51 -20.86 -7.24
CA PHE A 43 9.60 -20.42 -8.30
C PHE A 43 8.16 -20.29 -7.78
N LEU A 44 7.64 -21.33 -7.12
CA LEU A 44 6.28 -21.32 -6.55
C LEU A 44 6.08 -20.18 -5.55
N MET A 45 7.04 -19.94 -4.65
CA MET A 45 6.98 -18.82 -3.70
C MET A 45 7.00 -17.47 -4.40
N SER A 46 7.81 -17.33 -5.47
CA SER A 46 7.87 -16.09 -6.26
C SER A 46 6.56 -15.80 -6.99
N VAL A 47 5.91 -16.84 -7.52
CA VAL A 47 4.58 -16.76 -8.13
C VAL A 47 3.54 -16.37 -7.08
N ASN A 48 3.57 -17.00 -5.91
CA ASN A 48 2.67 -16.69 -4.79
C ASN A 48 2.75 -15.22 -4.38
N ILE A 49 3.97 -14.67 -4.22
CA ILE A 49 4.19 -13.25 -3.92
C ILE A 49 3.59 -12.37 -5.03
N SER A 50 3.88 -12.70 -6.28
CA SER A 50 3.42 -11.93 -7.44
C SER A 50 1.90 -11.85 -7.51
N ILE A 51 1.20 -12.95 -7.24
CA ILE A 51 -0.26 -13.04 -7.23
C ILE A 51 -0.86 -12.27 -6.03
N MET A 52 -0.14 -12.12 -4.91
CA MET A 52 -0.66 -11.39 -3.74
C MET A 52 -0.32 -9.90 -3.70
N ASN A 53 0.46 -9.39 -4.66
CA ASN A 53 0.87 -7.98 -4.68
C ASN A 53 -0.31 -6.97 -4.79
N TRP A 54 -1.51 -7.41 -5.15
CA TRP A 54 -2.71 -6.55 -5.15
C TRP A 54 -3.15 -6.12 -3.74
N ALA A 55 -2.74 -6.86 -2.70
CA ALA A 55 -3.24 -6.69 -1.34
C ALA A 55 -2.89 -5.32 -0.74
N VAL A 56 -1.65 -4.85 -0.92
CA VAL A 56 -1.20 -3.56 -0.40
C VAL A 56 -1.90 -2.37 -1.11
N PRO A 57 -1.95 -2.32 -2.46
CA PRO A 57 -2.76 -1.35 -3.20
C PRO A 57 -4.21 -1.25 -2.73
N MET A 58 -4.82 -2.38 -2.36
CA MET A 58 -6.22 -2.42 -1.92
C MET A 58 -6.46 -1.55 -0.68
N PHE A 59 -5.54 -1.53 0.29
CA PHE A 59 -5.69 -0.67 1.47
C PHE A 59 -5.62 0.83 1.12
N LEU A 60 -4.83 1.20 0.11
CA LEU A 60 -4.74 2.58 -0.38
C LEU A 60 -5.99 2.99 -1.18
N ILE A 61 -6.52 2.10 -2.01
CA ILE A 61 -7.81 2.29 -2.70
C ILE A 61 -8.93 2.47 -1.67
N ILE A 62 -9.01 1.61 -0.66
CA ILE A 62 -10.02 1.71 0.40
C ILE A 62 -9.86 3.02 1.19
N THR A 63 -8.62 3.47 1.42
CA THR A 63 -8.34 4.76 2.06
C THR A 63 -8.95 5.91 1.26
N GLY A 64 -8.66 5.99 -0.05
CA GLY A 64 -9.22 7.02 -0.91
C GLY A 64 -10.76 6.97 -0.98
N ALA A 65 -11.31 5.77 -1.15
CA ALA A 65 -12.76 5.51 -1.22
C ALA A 65 -13.54 5.97 0.03
N LEU A 66 -12.91 5.96 1.20
CA LEU A 66 -13.54 6.27 2.48
C LEU A 66 -13.23 7.66 3.01
N LEU A 67 -12.02 8.16 2.79
CA LEU A 67 -11.55 9.41 3.39
C LEU A 67 -11.81 10.59 2.47
N LEU A 68 -11.53 10.50 1.16
CA LEU A 68 -11.67 11.63 0.26
C LEU A 68 -13.13 12.13 0.10
N ASN A 69 -14.11 11.28 0.42
CA ASN A 69 -15.54 11.61 0.44
C ASN A 69 -16.06 12.21 1.76
N LYS A 70 -15.22 12.28 2.80
CA LYS A 70 -15.60 12.86 4.10
C LYS A 70 -15.08 14.27 4.21
N GLU A 71 -15.74 15.11 5.00
CA GLU A 71 -15.15 16.36 5.46
C GLU A 71 -13.90 16.04 6.29
N ILE A 72 -12.74 16.46 5.78
CA ILE A 72 -11.44 16.22 6.39
C ILE A 72 -10.84 17.59 6.65
N GLN A 73 -10.58 17.87 7.93
CA GLN A 73 -9.73 18.98 8.33
C GLN A 73 -8.31 18.46 8.58
N MET A 74 -7.30 19.28 8.25
CA MET A 74 -5.89 18.93 8.48
C MET A 74 -5.62 18.56 9.94
N ASN A 75 -6.21 19.29 10.89
CA ASN A 75 -6.08 19.02 12.32
C ASN A 75 -6.60 17.64 12.72
N LEU A 76 -7.68 17.17 12.09
CA LEU A 76 -8.22 15.82 12.32
C LEU A 76 -7.31 14.73 11.73
N MET A 77 -6.70 14.96 10.56
CA MET A 77 -5.74 14.01 9.96
C MET A 77 -4.54 13.80 10.87
N VAL A 78 -3.95 14.89 11.35
CA VAL A 78 -2.77 14.85 12.22
C VAL A 78 -3.09 14.23 13.58
N SER A 79 -4.09 14.77 14.27
CA SER A 79 -4.37 14.40 15.67
C SER A 79 -4.89 12.98 15.85
N LYS A 80 -5.70 12.48 14.90
CA LYS A 80 -6.40 11.20 15.05
C LYS A 80 -5.78 10.08 14.24
N TYR A 81 -5.45 10.35 12.98
CA TYR A 81 -5.07 9.30 12.03
C TYR A 81 -3.56 9.09 12.01
N ILE A 82 -2.79 10.17 11.77
CA ILE A 82 -1.32 10.10 11.73
C ILE A 82 -0.78 9.70 13.10
N LYS A 83 -1.25 10.31 14.20
CA LYS A 83 -0.83 9.96 15.57
C LYS A 83 -0.98 8.45 15.84
N ARG A 84 -2.10 7.84 15.45
CA ARG A 84 -2.32 6.39 15.64
C ARG A 84 -1.31 5.55 14.86
N ILE A 85 -0.99 5.93 13.62
CA ILE A 85 -0.04 5.21 12.77
C ILE A 85 1.39 5.36 13.31
N VAL A 86 1.77 6.58 13.72
CA VAL A 86 3.07 6.85 14.33
C VAL A 86 3.24 6.03 15.61
N ILE A 87 2.22 6.00 16.48
CA ILE A 87 2.26 5.16 17.69
C ILE A 87 2.45 3.69 17.33
N ALA A 88 1.69 3.16 16.36
CA ALA A 88 1.86 1.78 15.91
C ALA A 88 3.27 1.53 15.34
N LEU A 89 3.80 2.47 14.56
CA LEU A 89 5.13 2.38 13.98
C LEU A 89 6.21 2.25 15.04
N PHE A 90 6.19 3.10 16.08
CA PHE A 90 7.18 3.01 17.16
C PHE A 90 6.93 1.81 18.07
N LEU A 91 5.67 1.48 18.36
CA LEU A 91 5.30 0.34 19.20
C LEU A 91 5.80 -1.00 18.64
N PHE A 92 5.71 -1.19 17.32
CA PHE A 92 6.20 -2.40 16.66
C PHE A 92 7.66 -2.26 16.20
N GLY A 93 8.05 -1.09 15.70
CA GLY A 93 9.37 -0.84 15.14
C GLY A 93 10.49 -0.93 16.17
N ILE A 94 10.31 -0.38 17.38
CA ILE A 94 11.36 -0.40 18.40
C ILE A 94 11.70 -1.85 18.82
N PRO A 95 10.74 -2.71 19.23
CA PRO A 95 11.04 -4.09 19.56
C PRO A 95 11.72 -4.86 18.42
N TYR A 96 11.30 -4.67 17.17
CA TYR A 96 11.93 -5.33 16.03
C TYR A 96 13.37 -4.85 15.80
N ALA A 97 13.62 -3.55 15.93
CA ALA A 97 14.97 -3.02 15.82
C ALA A 97 15.88 -3.47 16.98
N ILE A 98 15.34 -3.61 18.20
CA ILE A 98 16.10 -4.18 19.34
C ILE A 98 16.45 -5.64 19.06
N MET A 99 15.49 -6.43 18.56
CA MET A 99 15.70 -7.84 18.22
C MET A 99 16.80 -8.00 17.16
N GLU A 100 16.77 -7.17 16.12
CA GLU A 100 17.80 -7.17 15.07
C GLU A 100 19.18 -6.81 15.64
N LEU A 101 19.28 -5.72 16.41
CA LEU A 101 20.55 -5.33 17.06
C LEU A 101 21.08 -6.41 18.00
N TYR A 102 20.19 -7.11 18.70
CA TYR A 102 20.57 -8.22 19.57
C TYR A 102 21.08 -9.42 18.77
N MET A 103 20.45 -9.76 17.64
CA MET A 103 20.91 -10.84 16.77
C MET A 103 22.31 -10.56 16.19
N ASP A 104 22.59 -9.30 15.88
CA ASP A 104 23.89 -8.87 15.33
C ASP A 104 25.00 -8.85 16.40
N THR A 105 24.72 -8.28 17.57
CA THR A 105 25.74 -8.02 18.61
C THR A 105 25.81 -9.12 19.67
N ARG A 106 24.76 -9.92 19.82
CA ARG A 106 24.55 -10.90 20.91
C ARG A 106 24.69 -10.32 22.32
N GLN A 107 24.50 -9.01 22.47
CA GLN A 107 24.64 -8.29 23.73
C GLN A 107 23.39 -7.43 23.97
N LEU A 108 23.03 -7.26 25.24
CA LEU A 108 22.00 -6.32 25.66
C LEU A 108 22.66 -5.10 26.28
N SER A 109 22.37 -3.93 25.72
CA SER A 109 22.91 -2.67 26.21
C SER A 109 21.84 -1.59 26.20
N ALA A 110 21.91 -0.67 27.16
CA ALA A 110 20.87 0.35 27.35
C ALA A 110 20.78 1.34 26.16
N ASP A 111 21.89 1.54 25.44
CA ASP A 111 21.96 2.36 24.22
C ASP A 111 21.21 1.73 23.03
N MET A 112 20.85 0.44 23.10
CA MET A 112 20.04 -0.21 22.06
C MET A 112 18.70 0.49 21.87
N ILE A 113 18.07 1.00 22.93
CA ILE A 113 16.78 1.70 22.82
C ILE A 113 16.91 2.94 21.92
N ILE A 114 17.96 3.75 22.14
CA ILE A 114 18.21 4.95 21.35
C ILE A 114 18.55 4.57 19.91
N LYS A 115 19.43 3.58 19.71
CA LYS A 115 19.78 3.06 18.38
C LYS A 115 18.55 2.53 17.63
N SER A 116 17.63 1.85 18.32
CA SER A 116 16.39 1.34 17.74
C SER A 116 15.44 2.46 17.34
N ILE A 117 15.33 3.53 18.13
CA ILE A 117 14.56 4.72 17.74
C ILE A 117 15.13 5.32 16.46
N VAL A 118 16.45 5.48 16.38
CA VAL A 118 17.13 6.00 15.17
C VAL A 118 16.85 5.09 13.97
N LYS A 119 17.02 3.77 14.11
CA LYS A 119 16.72 2.79 13.04
C LYS A 119 15.28 2.89 12.54
N VAL A 120 14.31 3.06 13.44
CA VAL A 120 12.89 3.25 13.05
C VAL A 120 12.72 4.57 12.31
N VAL A 121 13.32 5.66 12.76
CA VAL A 121 13.21 6.97 12.07
C VAL A 121 13.84 6.93 10.67
N GLU A 122 14.98 6.26 10.51
CA GLU A 122 15.65 6.08 9.23
C GLU A 122 14.90 5.16 8.26
N GLY A 123 13.90 4.42 8.74
CA GLY A 123 13.24 3.37 7.96
C GLY A 123 14.11 2.11 7.80
N ASN A 124 15.28 2.05 8.43
CA ASN A 124 16.21 0.91 8.49
C ASN A 124 15.73 -0.16 9.49
N SER A 125 14.42 -0.41 9.49
CA SER A 125 13.74 -1.42 10.29
C SER A 125 13.21 -2.52 9.39
N TRP A 126 12.53 -3.53 9.96
CA TRP A 126 12.01 -4.65 9.18
C TRP A 126 11.17 -4.20 7.99
N GLY A 127 11.44 -4.82 6.83
CA GLY A 127 10.89 -4.41 5.55
C GLY A 127 9.37 -4.24 5.55
N HIS A 128 8.62 -5.03 6.32
CA HIS A 128 7.15 -4.97 6.39
C HIS A 128 6.58 -3.65 6.94
N LEU A 129 7.36 -2.84 7.68
CA LEU A 129 6.91 -1.58 8.25
C LEU A 129 6.82 -0.44 7.21
N TRP A 130 7.39 -0.63 6.02
CA TRP A 130 7.42 0.36 4.92
C TRP A 130 6.04 1.00 4.66
N TYR A 131 4.99 0.19 4.78
CA TYR A 131 3.62 0.62 4.52
C TYR A 131 3.14 1.70 5.51
N LEU A 132 3.57 1.66 6.77
CA LEU A 132 3.20 2.66 7.77
C LEU A 132 3.81 4.03 7.45
N TYR A 133 5.08 4.06 7.01
CA TYR A 133 5.73 5.30 6.55
C TYR A 133 5.01 5.87 5.32
N ALA A 134 4.70 5.02 4.34
CA ALA A 134 3.94 5.42 3.16
C ALA A 134 2.55 5.99 3.53
N LEU A 135 1.87 5.37 4.50
CA LEU A 135 0.56 5.80 4.95
C LEU A 135 0.59 7.15 5.69
N ILE A 136 1.62 7.40 6.50
CA ILE A 136 1.86 8.71 7.13
C ILE A 136 1.98 9.78 6.03
N GLY A 137 2.83 9.56 5.03
CA GLY A 137 3.01 10.46 3.90
C GLY A 137 1.69 10.73 3.15
N ILE A 138 0.93 9.68 2.83
CA ILE A 138 -0.38 9.80 2.20
C ILE A 138 -1.34 10.64 3.04
N TYR A 139 -1.38 10.45 4.35
CA TYR A 139 -2.33 11.16 5.22
C TYR A 139 -2.00 12.65 5.36
N ILE A 140 -0.73 13.03 5.27
CA ILE A 140 -0.29 14.42 5.21
C ILE A 140 -0.78 15.09 3.92
N ILE A 141 -0.62 14.41 2.77
CA ILE A 141 -1.00 14.99 1.47
C ILE A 141 -2.51 14.85 1.14
N LEU A 142 -3.23 14.00 1.87
CA LEU A 142 -4.64 13.67 1.57
C LEU A 142 -5.57 14.89 1.50
N PRO A 143 -5.47 15.91 2.39
CA PRO A 143 -6.29 17.11 2.28
C PRO A 143 -6.03 17.89 0.99
N PHE A 144 -4.79 17.93 0.51
CA PHE A 144 -4.43 18.59 -0.75
C PHE A 144 -5.00 17.83 -1.95
N ILE A 145 -4.87 16.50 -1.97
CA ILE A 145 -5.51 15.65 -2.99
C ILE A 145 -7.00 15.92 -3.02
N LYS A 146 -7.64 16.01 -1.85
CA LYS A 146 -9.07 16.30 -1.75
C LYS A 146 -9.44 17.67 -2.33
N ILE A 147 -8.67 18.72 -2.02
CA ILE A 147 -8.89 20.07 -2.55
C ILE A 147 -8.86 20.03 -4.08
N VAL A 148 -7.84 19.39 -4.68
CA VAL A 148 -7.75 19.26 -6.14
C VAL A 148 -8.98 18.55 -6.69
N LEU A 149 -9.30 17.37 -6.16
CA LEU A 149 -10.41 16.55 -6.68
C LEU A 149 -11.78 17.23 -6.56
N ASN A 150 -12.01 18.01 -5.50
CA ASN A 150 -13.26 18.73 -5.29
C ASN A 150 -13.42 19.95 -6.22
N ASN A 151 -12.32 20.49 -6.75
CA ASN A 151 -12.32 21.69 -7.60
C ASN A 151 -12.09 21.36 -9.09
N THR A 152 -12.03 20.08 -9.46
CA THR A 152 -11.85 19.65 -10.86
C THR A 152 -12.95 18.69 -11.28
N ASP A 153 -13.20 18.61 -12.59
CA ASP A 153 -14.21 17.70 -13.12
C ASP A 153 -13.68 16.27 -13.30
N LYS A 154 -14.61 15.37 -13.65
CA LYS A 154 -14.33 13.94 -13.84
C LYS A 154 -13.30 13.67 -14.94
N ASN A 155 -13.25 14.48 -15.99
CA ASN A 155 -12.26 14.29 -17.06
C ASN A 155 -10.86 14.62 -16.56
N THR A 156 -10.69 15.67 -15.75
CA THR A 156 -9.41 15.95 -15.08
C THR A 156 -8.98 14.79 -14.19
N HIS A 157 -9.89 14.18 -13.41
CA HIS A 157 -9.55 13.02 -12.58
C HIS A 157 -9.01 11.85 -13.42
N LYS A 158 -9.62 11.57 -14.59
CA LYS A 158 -9.13 10.54 -15.53
C LYS A 158 -7.75 10.88 -16.06
N ILE A 159 -7.53 12.13 -16.46
CA ILE A 159 -6.23 12.59 -16.98
C ILE A 159 -5.15 12.42 -15.91
N ILE A 160 -5.42 12.81 -14.66
CA ILE A 160 -4.51 12.60 -13.52
C ILE A 160 -4.19 11.11 -13.36
N LEU A 161 -5.20 10.24 -13.40
CA LEU A 161 -4.99 8.79 -13.29
C LEU A 161 -4.16 8.22 -14.44
N ILE A 162 -4.40 8.66 -15.69
CA ILE A 162 -3.62 8.23 -16.86
C ILE A 162 -2.18 8.68 -16.74
N ILE A 163 -1.93 9.94 -16.39
CA ILE A 163 -0.58 10.46 -16.18
C ILE A 163 0.12 9.64 -15.08
N LEU A 164 -0.50 9.49 -13.92
CA LEU A 164 0.09 8.70 -12.84
C LEU A 164 0.33 7.25 -13.26
N PHE A 165 -0.56 6.64 -14.04
CA PHE A 165 -0.40 5.27 -14.53
C PHE A 165 0.82 5.15 -15.46
N LEU A 166 0.95 6.04 -16.44
CA LEU A 166 2.06 6.02 -17.39
C LEU A 166 3.41 6.19 -16.68
N PHE A 167 3.52 7.14 -15.75
CA PHE A 167 4.78 7.42 -15.06
C PHE A 167 5.14 6.39 -13.99
N ASN A 168 4.17 5.80 -13.30
CA ASN A 168 4.47 4.83 -12.25
C ASN A 168 4.62 3.39 -12.77
N PHE A 169 3.90 3.00 -13.83
CA PHE A 169 3.88 1.61 -14.30
C PHE A 169 4.47 1.43 -15.69
N CYS A 170 4.18 2.33 -16.64
CA CYS A 170 4.67 2.17 -18.01
C CYS A 170 6.13 2.59 -18.17
N LYS A 171 6.59 3.66 -17.51
CA LYS A 171 7.96 4.18 -17.63
C LYS A 171 9.00 3.08 -17.37
N GLY A 172 8.99 2.47 -16.19
CA GLY A 172 9.97 1.44 -15.82
C GLY A 172 9.89 0.18 -16.71
N PHE A 173 8.68 -0.17 -17.18
CA PHE A 173 8.50 -1.28 -18.11
C PHE A 173 9.12 -0.98 -19.49
N ILE A 174 8.89 0.23 -20.02
CA ILE A 174 9.45 0.70 -21.29
C ILE A 174 10.98 0.78 -21.21
N GLU A 175 11.52 1.39 -20.14
CA GLU A 175 12.97 1.48 -19.93
C GLU A 175 13.63 0.10 -19.91
N LYS A 176 12.99 -0.88 -19.26
CA LYS A 176 13.49 -2.25 -19.20
C LYS A 176 13.46 -2.96 -20.56
N ILE A 177 12.45 -2.71 -21.39
CA ILE A 177 12.34 -3.33 -22.73
C ILE A 177 13.28 -2.69 -23.73
N ILE A 178 13.34 -1.36 -23.75
CA ILE A 178 14.10 -0.58 -24.75
C ILE A 178 15.58 -0.48 -24.36
N GLY A 179 15.91 -0.64 -23.07
CA GLY A 179 17.27 -0.49 -22.55
C GLY A 179 17.75 0.97 -22.47
N ILE A 180 16.83 1.94 -22.63
CA ILE A 180 17.12 3.37 -22.56
C ILE A 180 16.48 3.96 -21.32
N SER A 181 17.24 4.74 -20.55
CA SER A 181 16.72 5.49 -19.41
C SER A 181 15.98 6.75 -19.89
N ILE A 182 14.71 6.89 -19.52
CA ILE A 182 13.91 8.07 -19.80
C ILE A 182 14.21 9.11 -18.71
N ALA A 183 14.90 10.18 -19.09
CA ALA A 183 15.26 11.28 -18.17
C ALA A 183 14.04 12.11 -17.72
N PHE A 184 12.96 12.11 -18.50
CA PHE A 184 11.73 12.82 -18.15
C PHE A 184 11.01 12.12 -17.00
N ASN A 185 10.83 12.82 -15.88
CA ASN A 185 10.13 12.31 -14.72
C ASN A 185 9.16 13.35 -14.14
N ILE A 186 8.02 12.87 -13.63
CA ILE A 186 7.08 13.71 -12.89
C ILE A 186 7.47 13.67 -11.41
N PRO A 187 7.64 14.82 -10.73
CA PRO A 187 8.08 14.87 -9.34
C PRO A 187 7.04 14.27 -8.37
N ILE A 188 5.81 14.06 -8.82
CA ILE A 188 4.71 13.40 -8.10
C ILE A 188 4.78 11.89 -8.41
N MET A 189 5.84 11.23 -7.93
CA MET A 189 6.16 9.84 -8.29
C MET A 189 5.85 8.87 -7.15
N THR A 190 4.58 8.79 -6.76
CA THR A 190 4.14 7.77 -5.81
C THR A 190 2.90 7.05 -6.33
N TYR A 191 3.08 5.77 -6.67
CA TYR A 191 1.99 4.83 -6.99
C TYR A 191 0.91 4.82 -5.90
N THR A 192 1.26 5.20 -4.67
CA THR A 192 0.32 5.33 -3.57
C THR A 192 -0.75 6.40 -3.82
N VAL A 193 -0.39 7.53 -4.42
CA VAL A 193 -1.35 8.59 -4.82
C VAL A 193 -2.29 8.07 -5.91
N PHE A 194 -1.76 7.34 -6.89
CA PHE A 194 -2.56 6.69 -7.92
C PHE A 194 -3.66 5.80 -7.31
N TYR A 195 -3.30 4.93 -6.36
CA TYR A 195 -4.25 4.04 -5.71
C TYR A 195 -5.30 4.80 -4.88
N VAL A 196 -4.89 5.84 -4.16
CA VAL A 196 -5.81 6.68 -3.38
C VAL A 196 -6.83 7.40 -4.28
N ILE A 197 -6.37 8.04 -5.36
CA ILE A 197 -7.28 8.72 -6.31
C ILE A 197 -8.18 7.69 -7.01
N THR A 198 -7.65 6.51 -7.34
CA THR A 198 -8.45 5.41 -7.91
C THR A 198 -9.61 5.06 -6.98
N GLY A 199 -9.36 4.91 -5.68
CA GLY A 199 -10.42 4.63 -4.71
C GLY A 199 -11.55 5.66 -4.67
N TYR A 200 -11.21 6.95 -4.71
CA TYR A 200 -12.20 8.02 -4.81
C TYR A 200 -12.96 7.97 -6.13
N TYR A 201 -12.22 7.84 -7.24
CA TYR A 201 -12.79 7.76 -8.58
C TYR A 201 -13.75 6.57 -8.71
N LEU A 202 -13.43 5.42 -8.09
CA LEU A 202 -14.26 4.21 -8.16
C LEU A 202 -15.61 4.35 -7.45
N VAL A 203 -15.63 5.02 -6.28
CA VAL A 203 -16.87 5.18 -5.49
C VAL A 203 -17.79 6.24 -6.09
N ASN A 204 -17.22 7.32 -6.63
CA ASN A 204 -18.00 8.46 -7.11
C ASN A 204 -18.46 8.31 -8.56
N ASN A 205 -17.87 7.37 -9.29
CA ASN A 205 -18.32 7.03 -10.63
C ASN A 205 -19.08 5.71 -10.57
N LYS A 206 -20.40 5.77 -10.79
CA LYS A 206 -21.19 4.57 -11.04
C LYS A 206 -20.63 3.88 -12.28
N PHE A 207 -19.88 2.81 -12.10
CA PHE A 207 -19.68 1.84 -13.17
C PHE A 207 -21.05 1.20 -13.39
N LYS A 208 -21.69 1.53 -14.51
CA LYS A 208 -22.78 0.70 -15.03
C LYS A 208 -22.14 -0.63 -15.40
N ILE A 209 -21.99 -1.53 -14.42
CA ILE A 209 -21.84 -2.95 -14.74
C ILE A 209 -23.19 -3.31 -15.33
N GLU A 210 -23.27 -3.37 -16.65
CA GLU A 210 -24.43 -3.94 -17.33
C GLU A 210 -24.61 -5.35 -16.76
N LYS A 211 -25.58 -5.49 -15.86
CA LYS A 211 -26.08 -6.79 -15.45
C LYS A 211 -26.77 -7.37 -16.67
N ASN A 212 -26.00 -8.00 -17.56
CA ASN A 212 -26.54 -9.01 -18.47
C ASN A 212 -26.95 -10.21 -17.63
N LYS A 213 -28.09 -10.08 -16.94
CA LYS A 213 -28.89 -11.20 -16.44
C LYS A 213 -29.57 -11.86 -17.65
N LYS A 214 -28.80 -12.55 -18.46
CA LYS A 214 -29.30 -13.59 -19.36
C LYS A 214 -28.37 -14.78 -19.20
N ILE A 215 -28.97 -15.97 -19.11
CA ILE A 215 -28.37 -17.28 -18.88
C ILE A 215 -28.29 -17.64 -17.38
N LEU A 216 -29.43 -18.08 -16.85
CA LEU A 216 -29.62 -19.33 -16.08
C LEU A 216 -31.12 -19.38 -15.73
N GLY A 217 -31.91 -19.53 -16.78
CA GLY A 217 -33.33 -19.83 -16.75
C GLY A 217 -33.59 -20.81 -17.90
N GLY A 218 -32.98 -21.99 -17.83
CA GLY A 218 -33.60 -23.18 -18.42
C GLY A 218 -34.66 -23.62 -17.41
N GLY A 219 -35.93 -23.78 -17.74
CA GLY A 219 -36.48 -24.22 -19.02
C GLY A 219 -37.03 -25.63 -18.77
N TYR A 220 -38.30 -25.66 -18.35
CA TYR A 220 -39.23 -26.79 -18.22
C TYR A 220 -38.85 -27.95 -17.30
#